data_AF-T0YL47-F1
#
_entry.id   AF-T0YL47-F1
#
_cell.length_a   1.000
_cell.length_b   1.000
_cell.length_c   1.000
_cell.angle_alpha   90.00
_cell.angle_beta   90.00
_cell.angle_gamma   90.00
#
_symmetry.space_group_name_H-M   'P 1'
#
loop_
_entity.id
_entity.type
_entity.pdbx_description
1 polymer ?
#
loop_
_entity_poly.entity_id
_entity_poly.type
_entity_poly.pdbx_seq_one_letter_code
_entity_poly.pdbx_strand_id
1 'polypeptide(L)'
;DTTTGKTVRFTLDTANPPKLSDEAKARLAHLAAMPDSEIDFSDIPRSPADAEWTRPGIPFPTENKQQVTLRLDADVLEYFRHTGKRYQTRINQVLRTYMQAHEIKR
;
A
#
# COMPACT_ATOMS: atom_id res chain seq x y z
N ASP A 1 31.99 -5.34 26.28
CA ASP A 1 31.22 -6.37 25.55
C ASP A 1 29.99 -5.76 24.90
N THR A 2 30.12 -5.34 23.65
CA THR A 2 29.05 -4.76 22.82
C THR A 2 28.33 -5.90 22.09
N THR A 3 27.19 -6.35 22.62
CA THR A 3 26.32 -7.33 21.94
C THR A 3 25.58 -6.67 20.79
N THR A 4 26.24 -6.59 19.63
CA THR A 4 25.65 -6.22 18.34
C THR A 4 24.67 -7.30 17.88
N GLY A 5 23.38 -6.95 17.79
CA GLY A 5 22.45 -7.48 16.78
C GLY A 5 21.85 -8.87 17.00
N LYS A 6 20.98 -9.06 18.01
CA LYS A 6 20.03 -10.20 18.00
C LYS A 6 18.86 -9.86 17.06
N THR A 7 18.96 -10.25 15.79
CA THR A 7 17.83 -10.13 14.86
C THR A 7 16.71 -11.07 15.29
N VAL A 8 15.62 -10.52 15.83
CA VAL A 8 14.43 -11.27 16.19
C VAL A 8 13.50 -11.35 14.99
N ARG A 9 13.28 -12.55 14.45
CA ARG A 9 12.26 -12.78 13.41
C ARG A 9 10.91 -12.93 14.10
N PHE A 10 10.00 -12.00 13.83
CA PHE A 10 8.64 -12.00 14.35
C PHE A 10 7.65 -12.16 13.21
N THR A 11 6.79 -13.17 13.28
CA THR A 11 5.67 -13.39 12.35
C THR A 11 4.37 -13.20 13.12
N LEU A 12 3.61 -12.16 12.78
CA LEU A 12 2.33 -11.86 13.41
C LEU A 12 1.23 -12.75 12.82
N ASP A 13 0.62 -13.60 13.65
CA ASP A 13 -0.64 -14.27 13.32
C ASP A 13 -1.80 -13.31 13.66
N THR A 14 -2.50 -12.83 12.63
CA THR A 14 -3.62 -11.89 12.78
C THR A 14 -4.89 -12.57 13.30
N ALA A 15 -5.03 -13.89 13.13
CA ALA A 15 -6.21 -14.62 13.62
C ALA A 15 -6.11 -14.92 15.13
N ASN A 16 -4.90 -14.98 15.68
CA ASN A 16 -4.66 -15.18 17.10
C ASN A 16 -3.46 -14.33 17.57
N PRO A 17 -3.67 -13.03 17.81
CA PRO A 17 -2.58 -12.13 18.21
C PRO A 17 -2.05 -12.48 19.61
N PRO A 18 -0.75 -12.31 19.85
CA PRO A 18 -0.17 -12.53 21.18
C PRO A 18 -0.79 -11.59 22.21
N LYS A 19 -1.10 -12.12 23.39
CA LYS A 19 -1.59 -11.30 24.51
C LYS A 19 -0.48 -10.36 24.98
N LEU A 20 -0.85 -9.12 25.30
CA LEU A 20 0.07 -8.15 25.88
C LEU A 20 0.61 -8.67 27.21
N SER A 21 1.93 -8.60 27.39
CA SER A 21 2.57 -8.82 28.70
C SER A 21 2.14 -7.75 29.69
N ASP A 22 2.25 -8.03 30.98
CA ASP A 22 1.87 -7.07 32.02
C ASP A 22 2.77 -5.83 32.00
N GLU A 23 4.05 -5.99 31.64
CA GLU A 23 4.97 -4.86 31.37
C GLU A 23 4.47 -3.98 30.22
N ALA A 24 4.01 -4.57 29.12
CA ALA A 24 3.48 -3.83 27.99
C ALA A 24 2.19 -3.07 28.36
N LYS A 25 1.32 -3.69 29.16
CA LYS A 25 0.11 -3.02 29.68
C LYS A 25 0.46 -1.85 30.59
N ALA A 26 1.43 -2.03 31.50
CA ALA A 26 1.87 -0.96 32.39
C ALA A 26 2.46 0.23 31.61
N ARG A 27 3.26 -0.05 30.57
CA ARG A 27 3.80 0.98 29.67
C ARG A 27 2.68 1.73 28.92
N LEU A 28 1.67 1.03 28.42
CA LEU A 28 0.51 1.65 27.78
C LEU A 28 -0.29 2.52 28.76
N ALA A 29 -0.48 2.05 30.00
CA ALA A 29 -1.17 2.83 31.03
C ALA A 29 -0.40 4.11 31.40
N HIS A 30 0.94 4.04 31.47
CA HIS A 30 1.79 5.21 31.66
C HIS A 30 1.65 6.21 30.51
N LEU A 31 1.76 5.74 29.26
CA LEU A 31 1.59 6.60 28.07
C LEU A 31 0.19 7.22 27.98
N ALA A 32 -0.85 6.50 28.40
CA ALA A 32 -2.21 7.00 28.42
C ALA A 32 -2.46 8.07 29.50
N ALA A 33 -1.65 8.09 30.57
CA ALA A 33 -1.72 9.10 31.63
C ALA A 33 -0.87 10.34 31.35
N MET A 34 0.06 10.27 30.39
CA MET A 34 0.93 11.37 29.97
C MET A 34 0.09 12.43 29.23
N PRO A 35 0.23 13.73 29.59
CA PRO A 35 -0.47 14.79 28.89
C PRO A 35 0.16 15.09 27.52
N ASP A 36 -0.67 15.48 26.54
CA ASP A 36 -0.23 15.80 25.18
C ASP A 36 0.85 16.90 25.11
N SER A 37 0.90 17.78 26.11
CA SER A 37 1.91 18.86 26.20
C SER A 37 3.34 18.35 26.37
N GLU A 38 3.52 17.12 26.83
CA GLU A 38 4.84 16.50 26.99
C GLU A 38 5.30 15.75 25.72
N ILE A 39 4.47 15.68 24.68
CA ILE A 39 4.85 15.05 23.41
C ILE A 39 5.86 15.96 22.68
N ASP A 40 7.07 15.44 22.46
CA ASP A 40 8.11 16.10 21.68
C ASP A 40 7.84 15.94 20.17
N PHE A 41 7.79 17.06 19.45
CA PHE A 41 7.59 17.13 17.99
C PHE A 41 8.80 17.74 17.27
N SER A 42 9.93 17.91 17.95
CA SER A 42 11.10 18.63 17.41
C SER A 42 11.77 17.95 16.21
N ASP A 43 11.53 16.65 16.02
CA ASP A 43 12.08 15.83 14.94
C ASP A 43 11.23 15.81 13.65
N ILE A 44 9.98 16.30 13.70
CA ILE A 44 9.05 16.24 12.58
C ILE A 44 8.45 17.62 12.22
N PRO A 45 8.21 17.90 10.93
CA PRO A 45 7.54 19.13 10.53
C PRO A 45 6.07 19.13 11.00
N ARG A 46 5.57 20.30 11.41
CA ARG A 46 4.18 20.48 11.80
C ARG A 46 3.24 20.19 10.63
N SER A 47 2.21 19.38 10.86
CA SER A 47 1.16 19.14 9.86
C SER A 47 0.38 20.42 9.55
N PRO A 48 0.08 20.72 8.27
CA PRO A 48 -0.84 21.79 7.89
C PRO A 48 -2.22 21.59 8.52
N ALA A 49 -2.94 22.70 8.79
CA ALA A 49 -4.29 22.65 9.35
C ALA A 49 -5.33 22.06 8.36
N ASP A 50 -5.04 22.17 7.07
CA ASP A 50 -5.81 21.68 5.93
C ASP A 50 -5.24 20.36 5.37
N ALA A 51 -4.41 19.66 6.15
CA ALA A 51 -3.83 18.39 5.72
C ALA A 51 -4.93 17.32 5.52
N GLU A 52 -5.21 16.99 4.27
CA GLU A 52 -6.06 15.86 3.92
C GLU A 52 -5.24 14.57 3.84
N TRP A 53 -5.58 13.59 4.69
CA TRP A 53 -5.02 12.25 4.64
C TRP A 53 -5.63 11.47 3.48
N THR A 54 -5.06 11.61 2.30
CA THR A 54 -5.38 10.81 1.12
C THR A 54 -4.56 9.53 1.13
N ARG A 55 -5.18 8.38 0.79
CA ARG A 55 -4.45 7.15 0.46
C ARG A 55 -3.87 7.33 -0.95
N PRO A 56 -2.55 7.54 -1.10
CA PRO A 56 -1.98 7.63 -2.44
C PRO A 56 -2.04 6.22 -3.04
N GLY A 57 -2.88 6.00 -4.04
CA GLY A 57 -2.76 4.82 -4.90
C GLY A 57 -3.82 3.72 -4.76
N ILE A 58 -5.10 4.04 -4.63
CA ILE A 58 -6.12 3.22 -5.30
C ILE A 58 -6.82 4.09 -6.33
N PRO A 59 -6.21 4.34 -7.52
CA PRO A 59 -6.83 5.22 -8.48
C PRO A 59 -8.05 4.61 -9.15
N PHE A 60 -8.36 3.31 -8.95
CA PHE A 60 -9.48 2.67 -9.62
C PHE A 60 -10.14 1.60 -8.73
N PRO A 61 -11.47 1.64 -8.55
CA PRO A 61 -12.22 0.51 -8.03
C PRO A 61 -11.90 -0.73 -8.84
N THR A 62 -11.56 -1.83 -8.17
CA THR A 62 -11.43 -3.16 -8.79
C THR A 62 -12.69 -3.56 -9.57
N GLU A 63 -13.83 -2.97 -9.19
CA GLU A 63 -15.18 -3.15 -9.76
C GLU A 63 -15.34 -2.69 -11.22
N ASN A 64 -14.40 -1.92 -11.78
CA ASN A 64 -14.54 -1.39 -13.14
C ASN A 64 -14.03 -2.31 -14.26
N LYS A 65 -13.53 -3.51 -13.94
CA LYS A 65 -12.99 -4.44 -14.96
C LYS A 65 -14.08 -5.42 -15.40
N GLN A 66 -14.56 -5.25 -16.62
CA GLN A 66 -15.48 -6.22 -17.24
C GLN A 66 -14.68 -7.34 -17.92
N GLN A 67 -15.03 -8.59 -17.63
CA GLN A 67 -14.48 -9.73 -18.35
C GLN A 67 -15.16 -9.85 -19.71
N VAL A 68 -14.40 -9.63 -20.77
CA VAL A 68 -14.86 -9.75 -22.16
C VAL A 68 -13.98 -10.74 -22.93
N THR A 69 -14.58 -11.46 -23.87
CA THR A 69 -13.84 -12.36 -24.78
C THR A 69 -13.35 -11.56 -25.98
N LEU A 70 -12.07 -11.19 -25.98
CA LEU A 70 -11.40 -10.47 -27.08
C LEU A 70 -10.42 -11.41 -27.79
N ARG A 71 -10.44 -11.40 -29.12
CA ARG A 71 -9.41 -12.07 -29.93
C ARG A 71 -8.24 -11.11 -30.12
N LEU A 72 -7.04 -11.60 -29.83
CA LEU A 72 -5.77 -10.91 -30.04
C LEU A 72 -4.91 -11.75 -30.97
N ASP A 73 -4.10 -11.10 -31.78
CA ASP A 73 -3.12 -11.78 -32.64
C ASP A 73 -2.11 -12.56 -31.78
N ALA A 74 -1.62 -13.67 -32.33
CA ALA A 74 -0.80 -14.63 -31.60
C ALA A 74 0.53 -14.02 -31.13
N ASP A 75 1.16 -13.23 -31.98
CA ASP A 75 2.42 -12.51 -31.76
C ASP A 75 2.28 -11.42 -30.68
N VAL A 76 1.19 -10.64 -30.72
CA VAL A 76 0.89 -9.63 -29.69
C VAL A 76 0.73 -10.30 -28.33
N LEU A 77 -0.03 -11.40 -28.28
CA LEU A 77 -0.27 -12.11 -27.03
C LEU A 77 1.01 -12.78 -26.51
N GLU A 78 1.85 -13.32 -27.38
CA GLU A 78 3.16 -13.87 -27.05
C GLU A 78 4.10 -12.79 -26.48
N TYR A 79 4.20 -11.63 -27.13
CA TYR A 79 4.97 -10.48 -26.65
C TYR A 79 4.59 -10.11 -25.21
N PHE A 80 3.29 -9.94 -24.94
CA PHE A 80 2.85 -9.60 -23.58
C PHE A 80 3.10 -10.74 -22.60
N ARG A 81 2.94 -12.01 -22.99
CA ARG A 81 3.26 -13.16 -22.10
C ARG A 81 4.73 -13.18 -21.69
N HIS A 82 5.66 -12.83 -22.57
CA HIS A 82 7.09 -12.77 -22.24
C HIS A 82 7.42 -11.73 -21.16
N THR A 83 6.60 -10.69 -21.00
CA THR A 83 6.80 -9.67 -19.94
C THR A 83 6.55 -10.22 -18.52
N GLY A 84 6.03 -11.46 -18.38
CA GLY A 84 5.88 -12.18 -17.12
C GLY A 84 4.50 -12.05 -16.49
N LYS A 85 4.43 -12.30 -15.18
CA LYS A 85 3.16 -12.27 -14.42
C LYS A 85 2.45 -10.91 -14.63
N ARG A 86 1.11 -10.94 -14.70
CA ARG A 86 0.23 -9.78 -14.94
C ARG A 86 0.25 -9.20 -16.36
N TYR A 87 0.63 -9.98 -17.37
CA TYR A 87 0.58 -9.54 -18.78
C TYR A 87 -0.78 -8.96 -19.22
N GLN A 88 -1.91 -9.51 -18.74
CA GLN A 88 -3.25 -8.95 -19.00
C GLN A 88 -3.43 -7.52 -18.45
N THR A 89 -2.81 -7.22 -17.31
CA THR A 89 -2.84 -5.85 -16.74
C THR A 89 -2.07 -4.88 -17.63
N ARG A 90 -0.96 -5.32 -18.23
CA ARG A 90 -0.17 -4.51 -19.18
C ARG A 90 -0.93 -4.26 -20.47
N ILE A 91 -1.61 -5.27 -21.02
CA ILE A 91 -2.51 -5.10 -22.19
C ILE A 91 -3.53 -4.00 -21.89
N ASN A 92 -4.20 -4.07 -20.73
CA ASN A 92 -5.19 -3.07 -20.34
C ASN A 92 -4.59 -1.66 -20.14
N GLN A 93 -3.35 -1.56 -19.64
CA GLN A 93 -2.65 -0.27 -19.53
C GLN A 93 -2.38 0.34 -20.90
N VAL A 94 -1.89 -0.45 -21.86
CA VAL A 94 -1.64 0.04 -23.22
C VAL A 94 -2.92 0.52 -23.88
N LEU A 95 -4.02 -0.24 -23.77
CA LEU A 95 -5.33 0.18 -24.29
C LEU A 95 -5.79 1.49 -23.66
N ARG A 96 -5.61 1.67 -22.35
CA ARG A 96 -5.94 2.91 -21.65
C ARG A 96 -5.10 4.09 -22.13
N THR A 97 -3.79 3.92 -22.26
CA THR A 97 -2.91 4.97 -22.78
C THR A 97 -3.31 5.35 -24.21
N TYR A 98 -3.64 4.37 -25.04
CA TYR A 98 -4.14 4.62 -26.39
C TYR A 98 -5.45 5.41 -26.36
N MET A 99 -6.42 5.02 -25.53
CA MET A 99 -7.67 5.76 -25.35
C MET A 99 -7.42 7.20 -24.92
N GLN A 100 -6.58 7.44 -23.92
CA GLN A 100 -6.25 8.78 -23.42
C GLN A 100 -5.56 9.65 -24.47
N ALA A 101 -4.69 9.05 -25.29
CA ALA A 101 -4.00 9.76 -26.37
C ALA A 101 -4.94 10.11 -27.54
N HIS A 102 -6.01 9.34 -27.74
CA HIS A 102 -6.95 9.49 -28.85
C HIS A 102 -8.33 10.02 -28.42
N GLU A 103 -8.49 10.36 -27.14
CA GLU A 103 -9.67 11.03 -26.64
C GLU A 103 -9.66 12.46 -27.20
N ILE A 104 -10.43 12.68 -28.27
CA ILE A 104 -10.83 14.02 -28.68
C ILE A 104 -11.63 14.55 -27.50
N LYS A 105 -11.05 15.49 -26.75
CA LYS A 105 -11.79 16.29 -25.76
C LYS A 105 -13.01 16.88 -26.48
N ARG A 106 -14.18 16.28 -26.27
CA ARG A 106 -15.48 16.86 -26.58
C ARG A 106 -15.90 17.74 -25.41
#